data_AF-A0A538AII7-F1
#
_entry.id   AF-A0A538AII7-F1
#
_cell.length_a   1.000
_cell.length_b   1.000
_cell.length_c   1.000
_cell.angle_alpha   90.00
_cell.angle_beta   90.00
_cell.angle_gamma   90.00
#
_symmetry.space_group_name_H-M   'P 1'
#
loop_
_entity.id
_entity.type
_entity.pdbx_description
1 polymer ?
#
loop_
_entity_poly.entity_id
_entity_poly.type
_entity_poly.pdbx_seq_one_letter_code
_entity_poly.pdbx_strand_id
1 'polypeptide(L)'
;REALLWKLEGLSEYDIRRPMVPTGTNLLGLVKHVASVEAGYFGESFGRPFEEPLPWFDEGAEPNADMWATGEESREQIVDLYHRVWAHSDATIDALPLDAVGHVAWWPPERREVTLHRILVHVIAETDRHAGHADIVRELIDGTVGLRRDNDNMAPGDVAWWEDYRERLERIAREAGSA
;
A
#
# COMPACT_ATOMS: atom_id res chain seq x y z
N ARG A 1 -6.41 -4.35 0.76
CA ARG A 1 -6.36 -4.46 2.24
C ARG A 1 -5.65 -5.73 2.70
N GLU A 2 -6.30 -6.90 2.79
CA GLU A 2 -5.69 -8.14 3.30
C GLU A 2 -4.41 -8.59 2.58
N ALA A 3 -4.37 -8.44 1.25
CA ALA A 3 -3.20 -8.79 0.44
C ALA A 3 -1.92 -8.09 0.93
N LEU A 4 -2.01 -6.81 1.34
CA LEU A 4 -0.87 -6.04 1.87
C LEU A 4 -0.37 -6.60 3.20
N LEU A 5 -1.29 -6.95 4.11
CA LEU A 5 -0.92 -7.53 5.40
C LEU A 5 -0.26 -8.90 5.23
N TRP A 6 -0.79 -9.73 4.33
CA TRP A 6 -0.21 -11.02 4.00
C TRP A 6 1.26 -10.90 3.52
N LYS A 7 1.63 -9.80 2.84
CA LYS A 7 3.03 -9.58 2.42
C LYS A 7 4.02 -9.44 3.57
N LEU A 8 3.57 -9.22 4.81
CA LEU A 8 4.47 -9.16 5.97
C LEU A 8 4.72 -10.54 6.60
N GLU A 9 3.89 -11.54 6.30
CA GLU A 9 3.91 -12.81 7.01
C GLU A 9 5.15 -13.64 6.71
N GLY A 10 5.71 -14.26 7.75
CA GLY A 10 6.91 -15.11 7.65
C GLY A 10 8.24 -14.34 7.50
N LEU A 11 8.19 -13.02 7.29
CA LEU A 11 9.40 -12.19 7.15
C LEU A 11 9.94 -11.72 8.50
N SER A 12 11.25 -11.47 8.55
CA SER A 12 11.94 -10.89 9.70
C SER A 12 11.61 -9.40 9.87
N GLU A 13 11.85 -8.83 11.06
CA GLU A 13 11.71 -7.38 11.29
C GLU A 13 12.62 -6.53 10.40
N TYR A 14 13.78 -7.06 10.04
CA TYR A 14 14.71 -6.42 9.11
C TYR A 14 14.13 -6.40 7.68
N ASP A 15 13.65 -7.54 7.19
CA ASP A 15 13.19 -7.66 5.80
C ASP A 15 11.97 -6.80 5.49
N ILE A 16 11.07 -6.62 6.46
CA ILE A 16 9.90 -5.76 6.24
C ILE A 16 10.22 -4.25 6.28
N ARG A 17 11.35 -3.84 6.86
CA ARG A 17 11.75 -2.41 7.00
C ARG A 17 12.89 -1.99 6.08
N ARG A 18 13.69 -2.93 5.57
CA ARG A 18 14.84 -2.59 4.73
C ARG A 18 14.38 -1.99 3.39
N PRO A 19 15.07 -0.96 2.89
CA PRO A 19 14.75 -0.39 1.58
C PRO A 19 15.10 -1.38 0.47
N MET A 20 14.14 -1.64 -0.43
CA MET A 20 14.33 -2.57 -1.56
C MET A 20 14.56 -1.86 -2.90
N VAL A 21 14.46 -0.53 -2.92
CA VAL A 21 14.71 0.33 -4.07
C VAL A 21 15.37 1.65 -3.63
N PRO A 22 16.02 2.43 -4.53
CA PRO A 22 16.71 3.67 -4.17
C PRO A 22 15.83 4.74 -3.51
N THR A 23 14.51 4.72 -3.72
CA THR A 23 13.55 5.63 -3.08
C THR A 23 13.10 5.19 -1.69
N GLY A 24 13.64 4.08 -1.17
CA GLY A 24 13.41 3.63 0.20
C GLY A 24 12.18 2.74 0.43
N THR A 25 11.43 2.38 -0.61
CA THR A 25 10.22 1.55 -0.48
C THR A 25 10.53 0.23 0.24
N ASN A 26 9.74 -0.06 1.27
CA ASN A 26 9.80 -1.25 2.10
C ASN A 26 8.37 -1.71 2.46
N LEU A 27 8.18 -2.96 2.86
CA LEU A 27 6.84 -3.55 3.04
C LEU A 27 6.05 -2.94 4.20
N LEU A 28 6.68 -2.74 5.36
CA LEU A 28 5.99 -2.20 6.53
C LEU A 28 5.57 -0.74 6.31
N GLY A 29 6.43 0.03 5.65
CA GLY A 29 6.13 1.38 5.21
C GLY A 29 4.96 1.46 4.24
N LEU A 30 4.83 0.53 3.29
CA LEU A 30 3.67 0.46 2.41
C LEU A 30 2.37 0.21 3.19
N VAL A 31 2.39 -0.65 4.21
CA VAL A 31 1.22 -0.90 5.07
C VAL A 31 0.85 0.36 5.86
N LYS A 32 1.83 1.01 6.50
CA LYS A 32 1.62 2.26 7.24
C LYS A 32 1.06 3.37 6.34
N HIS A 33 1.61 3.53 5.15
CA HIS A 33 1.16 4.52 4.18
C HIS A 33 -0.30 4.29 3.79
N VAL A 34 -0.68 3.06 3.41
CA VAL A 34 -2.06 2.79 3.00
C VAL A 34 -3.04 2.96 4.16
N ALA A 35 -2.66 2.59 5.39
CA ALA A 35 -3.46 2.92 6.58
C ALA A 35 -3.66 4.45 6.73
N SER A 36 -2.60 5.22 6.51
CA SER A 36 -2.63 6.67 6.63
C SER A 36 -3.52 7.33 5.56
N VAL A 37 -3.41 6.84 4.32
CA VAL A 37 -4.26 7.23 3.18
C VAL A 37 -5.74 6.98 3.50
N GLU A 38 -6.10 5.78 3.92
CA GLU A 38 -7.49 5.44 4.25
C GLU A 38 -8.05 6.29 5.39
N ALA A 39 -7.26 6.52 6.45
CA ALA A 39 -7.66 7.34 7.59
C ALA A 39 -7.95 8.80 7.19
N GLY A 40 -7.11 9.41 6.34
CA GLY A 40 -7.33 10.77 5.88
C GLY A 40 -8.52 10.90 4.91
N TYR A 41 -8.60 10.00 3.92
CA TYR A 41 -9.61 10.08 2.87
C TYR A 41 -11.01 9.72 3.34
N PHE A 42 -11.17 8.72 4.18
CA PHE A 42 -12.49 8.36 4.73
C PHE A 42 -12.78 9.02 6.09
N GLY A 43 -11.80 9.67 6.70
CA GLY A 43 -11.99 10.37 7.96
C GLY A 43 -12.16 11.88 7.77
N GLU A 44 -11.05 12.61 7.87
CA GLU A 44 -11.01 14.08 7.84
C GLU A 44 -11.76 14.66 6.62
N SER A 45 -11.61 14.03 5.44
CA SER A 45 -12.24 14.51 4.21
C SER A 45 -13.77 14.52 4.24
N PHE A 46 -14.39 13.77 5.16
CA PHE A 46 -15.84 13.74 5.33
C PHE A 46 -16.29 14.25 6.71
N GLY A 47 -15.42 15.00 7.42
CA GLY A 47 -15.70 15.55 8.74
C GLY A 47 -15.86 14.48 9.82
N ARG A 48 -15.18 13.34 9.64
CA ARG A 48 -15.22 12.18 10.54
C ARG A 48 -13.79 11.80 10.92
N PRO A 49 -13.02 12.65 11.60
CA PRO A 49 -11.60 12.39 11.86
C PRO A 49 -11.36 11.04 12.53
N PHE A 50 -10.26 10.38 12.15
CA PHE A 50 -9.80 9.20 12.86
C PHE A 50 -9.37 9.59 14.27
N GLU A 51 -9.76 8.79 15.27
CA GLU A 51 -9.65 9.18 16.69
C GLU A 51 -8.21 9.20 17.22
N GLU A 52 -7.32 8.40 16.62
CA GLU A 52 -5.94 8.30 17.04
C GLU A 52 -5.04 9.30 16.31
N PRO A 53 -4.04 9.88 16.98
CA PRO A 53 -3.10 10.78 16.34
C PRO A 53 -2.24 10.03 15.31
N LEU A 54 -2.05 10.67 14.16
CA LEU A 54 -1.17 10.21 13.09
C LEU A 54 -0.03 11.22 12.96
N PRO A 55 1.02 11.15 13.80
CA PRO A 55 2.02 12.21 13.94
C PRO A 55 2.84 12.49 12.67
N TRP A 56 2.84 11.57 11.71
CA TRP A 56 3.43 11.78 10.39
C TRP A 56 2.61 12.69 9.47
N PHE A 57 1.43 13.12 9.90
CA PHE A 57 0.63 14.17 9.25
C PHE A 57 0.64 15.50 10.01
N ASP A 58 1.36 15.60 11.13
CA ASP A 58 1.47 16.84 11.87
C ASP A 58 2.21 17.92 11.06
N GLU A 59 1.94 19.18 11.37
CA GLU A 59 2.66 20.29 10.75
C GLU A 59 4.16 20.19 11.07
N GLY A 60 4.99 20.14 10.02
CA GLY A 60 6.44 19.98 10.16
C GLY A 60 6.93 18.53 10.25
N ALA A 61 6.05 17.53 10.10
CA ALA A 61 6.45 16.14 9.93
C ALA A 61 7.40 15.98 8.72
N GLU A 62 8.31 15.01 8.80
CA GLU A 62 9.23 14.72 7.71
C GLU A 62 8.47 14.30 6.45
N PRO A 63 8.85 14.78 5.26
CA PRO A 63 8.31 14.26 4.01
C PRO A 63 8.43 12.73 3.96
N ASN A 64 7.33 12.04 3.61
CA ASN A 64 7.23 10.58 3.58
C ASN A 64 7.35 9.88 4.95
N ALA A 65 7.08 10.56 6.08
CA ALA A 65 7.10 9.94 7.41
C ALA A 65 6.11 8.76 7.60
N ASP A 66 5.13 8.63 6.71
CA ASP A 66 4.19 7.51 6.64
C ASP A 66 4.68 6.33 5.80
N MET A 67 5.78 6.50 5.04
CA MET A 67 6.36 5.48 4.16
C MET A 67 7.42 4.59 4.86
N TRP A 68 7.57 4.72 6.18
CA TRP A 68 8.48 3.90 6.98
C TRP A 68 8.05 3.85 8.45
N ALA A 69 8.54 2.84 9.16
CA ALA A 69 8.33 2.67 10.60
C ALA A 69 9.68 2.70 11.32
N THR A 70 9.72 3.39 12.46
CA THR A 70 10.89 3.45 13.35
C THR A 70 11.19 2.07 13.95
N GLY A 71 12.32 1.96 14.66
CA GLY A 71 12.60 0.77 15.50
C GLY A 71 11.72 0.68 16.75
N GLU A 72 11.04 1.76 17.13
CA GLU A 72 10.13 1.81 18.27
C GLU A 72 8.69 1.42 17.88
N GLU A 73 8.35 1.57 16.60
CA GLU A 73 7.10 1.09 16.02
C GLU A 73 7.22 -0.39 15.66
N SER A 74 6.57 -1.23 16.46
CA SER A 74 6.44 -2.68 16.18
C SER A 74 5.58 -2.94 14.95
N ARG A 75 5.78 -4.11 14.33
CA ARG A 75 4.93 -4.61 13.25
C ARG A 75 3.47 -4.65 13.67
N GLU A 76 3.20 -5.17 14.87
CA GLU A 76 1.87 -5.35 15.42
C GLU A 76 1.15 -4.01 15.56
N GLN A 77 1.83 -2.96 16.04
CA GLN A 77 1.23 -1.62 16.13
C GLN A 77 0.77 -1.09 14.76
N ILE A 78 1.56 -1.29 13.71
CA ILE A 78 1.22 -0.83 12.35
C ILE A 78 0.07 -1.66 11.76
N VAL A 79 0.09 -2.98 11.97
CA VAL A 79 -0.99 -3.88 11.50
C VAL A 79 -2.29 -3.58 12.23
N ASP A 80 -2.25 -3.43 13.55
CA ASP A 80 -3.43 -3.13 14.36
C ASP A 80 -3.98 -1.74 14.04
N LEU A 81 -3.11 -0.75 13.78
CA LEU A 81 -3.52 0.56 13.27
C LEU A 81 -4.31 0.40 11.97
N TYR A 82 -3.80 -0.36 11.02
CA TYR A 82 -4.48 -0.54 9.74
C TYR A 82 -5.85 -1.22 9.91
N HIS A 83 -5.98 -2.20 10.81
CA HIS A 83 -7.27 -2.80 11.15
C HIS A 83 -8.25 -1.79 11.78
N ARG A 84 -7.80 -0.91 12.68
CA ARG A 84 -8.66 0.15 13.24
C ARG A 84 -9.07 1.16 12.19
N VAL A 85 -8.16 1.51 11.27
CA VAL A 85 -8.48 2.35 10.13
C VAL A 85 -9.52 1.70 9.21
N TRP A 86 -9.42 0.39 8.93
CA TRP A 86 -10.45 -0.30 8.14
C TRP A 86 -11.83 -0.14 8.75
N ALA A 87 -11.95 -0.42 10.05
CA ALA A 87 -13.22 -0.29 10.76
C ALA A 87 -13.75 1.16 10.71
N HIS A 88 -12.87 2.15 10.82
CA HIS A 88 -13.23 3.56 10.70
C HIS A 88 -13.70 3.92 9.29
N SER A 89 -12.94 3.51 8.26
CA SER A 89 -13.29 3.75 6.87
C SER A 89 -14.62 3.09 6.50
N ASP A 90 -14.83 1.84 6.91
CA ASP A 90 -16.07 1.10 6.69
C ASP A 90 -17.26 1.81 7.35
N ALA A 91 -17.09 2.30 8.59
CA ALA A 91 -18.11 3.07 9.28
C ALA A 91 -18.43 4.40 8.58
N THR A 92 -17.50 5.05 7.89
CA THR A 92 -17.80 6.22 7.05
C THR A 92 -18.54 5.82 5.77
N ILE A 93 -18.08 4.76 5.09
CA ILE A 93 -18.68 4.27 3.85
C ILE A 93 -20.13 3.85 4.06
N ASP A 94 -20.44 3.18 5.17
CA ASP A 94 -21.79 2.73 5.51
C ASP A 94 -22.72 3.88 5.92
N ALA A 95 -22.17 4.94 6.51
CA ALA A 95 -22.95 6.04 7.06
C ALA A 95 -23.37 7.10 6.03
N LEU A 96 -22.67 7.18 4.90
CA LEU A 96 -22.83 8.26 3.92
C LEU A 96 -23.29 7.73 2.56
N PRO A 97 -24.18 8.45 1.85
CA PRO A 97 -24.50 8.10 0.47
C PRO A 97 -23.29 8.37 -0.44
N LEU A 98 -23.23 7.67 -1.58
CA LEU A 98 -22.12 7.77 -2.54
C LEU A 98 -21.89 9.18 -3.11
N ASP A 99 -22.91 10.04 -3.12
CA ASP A 99 -22.86 11.43 -3.56
C ASP A 99 -22.60 12.43 -2.42
N ALA A 100 -22.37 11.95 -1.19
CA ALA A 100 -21.96 12.79 -0.08
C ALA A 100 -20.71 13.61 -0.45
N VAL A 101 -20.79 14.91 -0.22
CA VAL A 101 -19.70 15.85 -0.53
C VAL A 101 -18.64 15.79 0.56
N GLY A 102 -17.40 15.60 0.15
CA GLY A 102 -16.21 15.67 1.00
C GLY A 102 -15.23 16.75 0.54
N HIS A 103 -14.22 17.00 1.37
CA HIS A 103 -13.20 18.02 1.17
C HIS A 103 -11.79 17.50 1.49
N VAL A 104 -10.97 17.27 0.47
CA VAL A 104 -9.60 16.78 0.62
C VAL A 104 -8.62 17.94 0.73
N ALA A 105 -8.27 18.36 1.95
CA ALA A 105 -7.54 19.60 2.19
C ALA A 105 -6.17 19.70 1.48
N TRP A 106 -5.49 18.56 1.25
CA TRP A 106 -4.18 18.49 0.60
C TRP A 106 -4.24 18.42 -0.94
N TRP A 107 -5.44 18.40 -1.54
CA TRP A 107 -5.58 18.48 -3.00
C TRP A 107 -5.62 19.92 -3.51
N PRO A 108 -5.28 20.15 -4.79
CA PRO A 108 -5.44 21.46 -5.42
C PRO A 108 -6.86 22.02 -5.23
N PRO A 109 -7.03 23.34 -5.01
CA PRO A 109 -8.31 23.97 -4.72
C PRO A 109 -9.45 23.62 -5.69
N GLU A 110 -9.13 23.44 -6.96
CA GLU A 110 -10.06 23.11 -8.03
C GLU A 110 -10.48 21.63 -8.08
N ARG A 111 -9.84 20.77 -7.27
CA ARG A 111 -10.08 19.32 -7.24
C ARG A 111 -10.46 18.77 -5.88
N ARG A 112 -10.26 19.53 -4.79
CA ARG A 112 -10.45 19.10 -3.40
C ARG A 112 -11.89 18.86 -2.97
N GLU A 113 -12.87 19.42 -3.67
CA GLU A 113 -14.28 19.01 -3.50
C GLU A 113 -14.52 17.69 -4.24
N VAL A 114 -15.03 16.71 -3.52
CA VAL A 114 -15.15 15.32 -3.98
C VAL A 114 -16.48 14.73 -3.55
N THR A 115 -16.86 13.61 -4.15
CA THR A 115 -17.91 12.74 -3.63
C THR A 115 -17.30 11.52 -2.96
N LEU A 116 -18.04 10.86 -2.06
CA LEU A 116 -17.62 9.57 -1.49
C LEU A 116 -17.30 8.54 -2.57
N HIS A 117 -18.10 8.47 -3.64
CA HIS A 117 -17.82 7.59 -4.78
C HIS A 117 -16.45 7.88 -5.41
N ARG A 118 -16.10 9.15 -5.63
CA ARG A 118 -14.78 9.51 -6.19
C ARG A 118 -13.65 9.08 -5.25
N ILE A 119 -13.83 9.21 -3.94
CA ILE A 119 -12.84 8.79 -2.94
C ILE A 119 -12.74 7.27 -2.85
N LEU A 120 -13.83 6.52 -2.93
CA LEU A 120 -13.81 5.06 -3.01
C LEU A 120 -12.94 4.57 -4.17
N VAL A 121 -13.18 5.11 -5.38
CA VAL A 121 -12.37 4.76 -6.57
C VAL A 121 -10.91 5.16 -6.38
N HIS A 122 -10.65 6.34 -5.83
CA HIS A 122 -9.30 6.81 -5.57
C HIS A 122 -8.55 5.89 -4.61
N VAL A 123 -9.15 5.53 -3.48
CA VAL A 123 -8.51 4.71 -2.45
C VAL A 123 -8.37 3.24 -2.88
N ILE A 124 -9.29 2.70 -3.69
CA ILE A 124 -9.10 1.40 -4.35
C ILE A 124 -7.85 1.44 -5.23
N ALA A 125 -7.70 2.47 -6.07
CA ALA A 125 -6.55 2.60 -6.95
C ALA A 125 -5.23 2.79 -6.18
N GLU A 126 -5.24 3.57 -5.09
CA GLU A 126 -4.08 3.69 -4.20
C GLU A 126 -3.71 2.34 -3.57
N THR A 127 -4.68 1.65 -2.99
CA THR A 127 -4.47 0.36 -2.32
C THR A 127 -3.91 -0.69 -3.27
N ASP A 128 -4.49 -0.82 -4.47
CA ASP A 128 -4.04 -1.81 -5.46
C ASP A 128 -2.68 -1.45 -6.06
N ARG A 129 -2.40 -0.15 -6.28
CA ARG A 129 -1.09 0.32 -6.73
C ARG A 129 0.00 -0.04 -5.73
N HIS A 130 -0.25 0.18 -4.43
CA HIS A 130 0.70 -0.18 -3.37
C HIS A 130 0.76 -1.68 -3.10
N ALA A 131 -0.31 -2.44 -3.32
CA ALA A 131 -0.28 -3.90 -3.30
C ALA A 131 0.64 -4.45 -4.41
N GLY A 132 0.56 -3.90 -5.62
CA GLY A 132 1.47 -4.29 -6.72
C GLY A 132 2.93 -3.93 -6.43
N HIS A 133 3.21 -2.82 -5.75
CA HIS A 133 4.56 -2.54 -5.23
C HIS A 133 5.00 -3.60 -4.22
N ALA A 134 4.11 -3.97 -3.29
CA ALA A 134 4.40 -4.96 -2.27
C ALA A 134 4.63 -6.37 -2.86
N ASP A 135 3.98 -6.72 -3.97
CA ASP A 135 4.21 -7.96 -4.71
C ASP A 135 5.68 -8.07 -5.16
N ILE A 136 6.19 -7.07 -5.87
CA ILE A 136 7.57 -7.06 -6.38
C ILE A 136 8.57 -6.96 -5.23
N VAL A 137 8.30 -6.13 -4.22
CA VAL A 137 9.18 -6.02 -3.04
C VAL A 137 9.26 -7.36 -2.30
N ARG A 138 8.14 -8.08 -2.15
CA ARG A 138 8.12 -9.39 -1.51
C ARG A 138 8.91 -10.42 -2.32
N GLU A 139 8.70 -10.47 -3.63
CA GLU A 139 9.43 -11.37 -4.53
C GLU A 139 10.95 -11.12 -4.46
N LEU A 140 11.39 -9.86 -4.38
CA LEU A 140 12.80 -9.51 -4.22
C LEU A 140 13.41 -9.91 -2.87
N ILE A 141 12.59 -10.07 -1.83
CA ILE A 141 13.05 -10.45 -0.49
C ILE A 141 13.25 -11.96 -0.37
N ASP A 142 12.25 -12.75 -0.73
CA ASP A 142 12.25 -14.20 -0.49
C ASP A 142 11.70 -15.04 -1.66
N GLY A 143 11.38 -14.42 -2.81
CA GLY A 143 10.80 -15.08 -3.97
C GLY A 143 9.31 -15.42 -3.84
N THR A 144 8.64 -15.06 -2.75
CA THR A 144 7.20 -15.32 -2.59
C THR A 144 6.41 -14.42 -3.52
N VAL A 145 5.54 -15.01 -4.32
CA VAL A 145 4.65 -14.32 -5.26
C VAL A 145 3.18 -14.48 -4.85
N GLY A 146 2.32 -13.63 -5.42
CA GLY A 146 0.90 -13.91 -5.50
C GLY A 146 -0.01 -12.71 -5.26
N LEU A 147 -1.26 -12.74 -5.73
CA LEU A 147 -2.24 -11.67 -5.52
C LEU A 147 -2.87 -11.73 -4.12
N ARG A 148 -3.22 -12.93 -3.67
CA ARG A 148 -3.81 -13.25 -2.35
C ARG A 148 -3.27 -14.59 -1.87
N ARG A 149 -3.49 -14.92 -0.59
CA ARG A 149 -3.00 -16.16 0.04
C ARG A 149 -3.43 -17.44 -0.72
N ASP A 150 -4.61 -17.41 -1.33
CA ASP A 150 -5.22 -18.53 -2.07
C ASP A 150 -5.21 -18.35 -3.59
N ASN A 151 -4.61 -17.26 -4.10
CA ASN A 151 -4.56 -16.96 -5.52
C ASN A 151 -3.25 -16.24 -5.87
N ASP A 152 -2.34 -16.96 -6.52
CA ASP A 152 -1.10 -16.36 -6.99
C ASP A 152 -1.31 -15.40 -8.18
N ASN A 153 -2.34 -15.62 -8.99
CA ASN A 153 -2.55 -14.94 -10.26
C ASN A 153 -1.32 -15.02 -11.19
N MET A 154 -0.59 -16.15 -11.15
CA MET A 154 0.61 -16.39 -11.94
C MET A 154 0.35 -17.36 -13.10
N ALA A 155 1.19 -17.30 -14.12
CA ALA A 155 1.16 -18.28 -15.19
C ALA A 155 1.50 -19.69 -14.65
N PRO A 156 0.87 -20.76 -15.16
CA PRO A 156 1.19 -22.10 -14.73
C PRO A 156 2.62 -22.46 -15.17
N GLY A 157 3.49 -22.77 -14.22
CA GLY A 157 4.88 -23.16 -14.46
C GLY A 157 5.57 -23.59 -13.18
N ASP A 158 6.46 -24.58 -13.27
CA ASP A 158 7.34 -24.95 -12.16
C ASP A 158 8.58 -24.04 -12.12
N VAL A 159 9.46 -24.26 -11.14
CA VAL A 159 10.67 -23.44 -10.95
C VAL A 159 11.56 -23.47 -12.20
N ALA A 160 11.76 -24.65 -12.79
CA ALA A 160 12.61 -24.80 -13.98
C ALA A 160 12.04 -24.02 -15.17
N TRP A 161 10.72 -24.06 -15.37
CA TRP A 161 10.06 -23.26 -16.40
C TRP A 161 10.30 -21.75 -16.22
N TRP A 162 10.18 -21.26 -14.98
CA TRP A 162 10.41 -19.83 -14.68
C TRP A 162 11.87 -19.41 -14.90
N GLU A 163 12.84 -20.28 -14.61
CA GLU A 163 14.26 -20.04 -14.89
C GLU A 163 14.51 -19.93 -16.39
N ASP A 164 14.09 -20.93 -17.18
CA ASP A 164 14.20 -20.93 -18.64
C ASP A 164 13.49 -19.72 -19.27
N TYR A 165 12.31 -19.36 -18.73
CA TYR A 165 11.54 -18.20 -19.18
C TYR A 165 12.32 -16.90 -18.94
N ARG A 166 12.90 -16.70 -17.75
CA ARG A 166 13.71 -15.51 -17.45
C ARG A 166 14.94 -15.41 -18.34
N GLU A 167 15.66 -16.51 -18.55
CA GLU A 167 16.83 -16.52 -19.46
C GLU A 167 16.44 -16.16 -20.90
N ARG A 168 15.29 -16.63 -21.37
CA ARG A 168 14.77 -16.26 -22.69
C ARG A 168 14.46 -14.77 -22.77
N LEU A 169 13.81 -14.19 -21.75
CA LEU A 169 13.50 -12.76 -21.72
C LEU A 169 14.76 -11.90 -21.71
N GLU A 170 15.78 -12.30 -20.95
CA GLU A 170 17.07 -11.60 -20.90
C GLU A 170 17.77 -11.57 -22.27
N ARG A 171 17.72 -12.68 -23.00
CA ARG A 171 18.27 -12.77 -24.36
C ARG A 171 17.54 -11.83 -25.33
N ILE A 172 16.20 -11.83 -25.28
CA ILE A 172 15.36 -10.94 -26.10
C ILE A 172 15.70 -9.47 -25.81
N ALA A 173 15.86 -9.10 -24.54
CA ALA A 173 16.22 -7.74 -24.15
C ALA A 173 17.59 -7.31 -24.71
N ARG A 174 18.59 -8.20 -24.67
CA ARG A 174 19.94 -7.95 -25.21
C ARG A 174 19.94 -7.81 -26.73
N GLU A 175 19.20 -8.66 -27.43
CA GLU A 175 19.05 -8.58 -28.88
C GLU A 175 18.39 -7.25 -29.29
N ALA A 176 17.32 -6.84 -28.61
CA ALA A 176 16.63 -5.59 -28.87
C ALA A 176 17.50 -4.34 -28.61
N GLY A 177 18.35 -4.37 -27.58
CA GLY A 177 19.27 -3.26 -27.26
C GLY A 177 20.52 -3.20 -28.15
N SER A 178 20.78 -4.26 -28.93
CA SER A 178 21.91 -4.33 -29.88
C SER A 178 21.52 -3.91 -31.31
N ALA A 179 20.23 -3.67 -31.55
CA ALA A 179 19.67 -3.19 -32.82
C ALA A 179 19.61 -1.65 -32.85
#